data_AF-A0A5C5Z171-F1
#
_entry.id   AF-A0A5C5Z171-F1
#
_cell.length_a   1.000
_cell.length_b   1.000
_cell.length_c   1.000
_cell.angle_alpha   90.00
_cell.angle_beta   90.00
_cell.angle_gamma   90.00
#
_symmetry.space_group_name_H-M   'P 1'
#
loop_
_entity.id
_entity.type
_entity.pdbx_description
1 polymer ?
#
loop_
_entity_poly.entity_id
_entity_poly.type
_entity_poly.pdbx_seq_one_letter_code
_entity_poly.pdbx_strand_id
1 'polypeptide(L)'
;MKAKLRTLGVACLLLICTGCLPEGDVQVRSLPAPPPEQPIANLPTPLHQRNWTGRLNQGSCVHASLVNHLRWLNEFELGERWRATYSDGEWDSRLRNRLDAADIDYSYTTKADPRFLDWATATRRGAILWWKPAHCCTFVGWVNRDGRQYAAILDNNYPGRFELTPREQFVRLWAGYGGFALTVMEDPASSLPYRSYEVIDER
;
A
#
# COMPACT_ATOMS: atom_id res chain seq x y z
N MET A 1 63.70 9.52 -34.28
CA MET A 1 63.46 9.73 -32.82
C MET A 1 62.38 10.76 -32.49
N LYS A 2 62.35 11.94 -33.12
CA LYS A 2 61.41 13.03 -32.77
C LYS A 2 59.91 12.71 -32.95
N ALA A 3 59.54 11.87 -33.92
CA ALA A 3 58.13 11.51 -34.16
C ALA A 3 57.56 10.59 -33.07
N LYS A 4 58.29 9.56 -32.64
CA LYS A 4 57.85 8.62 -31.58
C LYS A 4 57.63 9.31 -30.23
N LEU A 5 58.42 10.35 -29.93
CA LEU A 5 58.29 11.12 -28.68
C LEU A 5 57.02 12.00 -28.67
N ARG A 6 56.60 12.52 -29.83
CA ARG A 6 55.36 13.29 -29.98
C ARG A 6 54.12 12.41 -29.89
N THR A 7 54.16 11.23 -30.50
CA THR A 7 53.04 10.27 -30.42
C THR A 7 52.82 9.77 -28.99
N LEU A 8 53.90 9.54 -28.23
CA LEU A 8 53.83 9.13 -26.83
C LEU A 8 53.25 10.24 -25.93
N GLY A 9 53.64 11.50 -26.16
CA GLY A 9 53.11 12.64 -25.42
C GLY A 9 51.61 12.88 -25.64
N VAL A 10 51.13 12.71 -26.87
CA VAL A 10 49.70 12.85 -27.21
C VAL A 10 48.87 11.72 -26.60
N ALA A 11 49.39 10.49 -26.58
CA ALA A 11 48.71 9.36 -25.95
C ALA A 11 48.57 9.53 -24.42
N CYS A 12 49.61 10.01 -23.75
CA CYS A 12 49.52 10.34 -22.32
C CYS A 12 48.53 11.48 -22.03
N LEU A 13 48.49 12.52 -22.88
CA LEU A 13 47.54 13.63 -22.71
C LEU A 13 46.09 13.16 -22.88
N LEU A 14 45.83 12.28 -23.86
CA LEU A 14 44.51 11.68 -24.07
C LEU A 14 44.07 10.79 -22.90
N LEU A 15 45.00 10.01 -22.31
CA LEU A 15 44.72 9.19 -21.12
C LEU A 15 44.34 10.05 -19.89
N ILE A 16 44.96 11.23 -19.74
CA ILE A 16 44.63 12.19 -18.67
C ILE A 16 43.26 12.85 -18.94
N CYS A 17 42.92 13.12 -20.19
CA CYS A 17 41.62 13.70 -20.58
C CYS A 17 40.44 12.71 -20.52
N THR A 18 40.69 11.39 -20.47
CA THR A 18 39.64 10.35 -20.39
C THR A 18 39.07 10.14 -18.98
N GLY A 19 39.45 10.93 -17.98
CA GLY A 19 38.75 11.00 -16.70
C GLY A 19 38.79 9.75 -15.82
N CYS A 20 39.63 8.76 -16.15
CA CYS A 20 39.86 7.57 -15.30
C CYS A 20 40.86 7.88 -14.16
N LEU A 21 40.64 8.98 -13.44
CA LEU A 21 41.23 9.08 -12.10
C LEU A 21 40.41 8.14 -11.20
N PRO A 22 41.04 7.25 -10.43
CA PRO A 22 40.29 6.50 -9.43
C PRO A 22 39.65 7.52 -8.49
N GLU A 23 38.32 7.65 -8.54
CA GLU A 23 37.57 8.29 -7.45
C GLU A 23 38.01 7.57 -6.17
N GLY A 24 38.58 8.32 -5.23
CA GLY A 24 39.04 7.75 -3.97
C GLY A 24 37.90 6.98 -3.30
N ASP A 25 38.23 5.90 -2.59
CA ASP A 25 37.23 5.09 -1.90
C ASP A 25 36.35 5.99 -1.01
N VAL A 26 35.08 6.14 -1.39
CA VAL A 26 34.12 6.92 -0.61
C VAL A 26 33.76 6.13 0.64
N GLN A 27 34.25 6.58 1.79
CA GLN A 27 33.91 5.97 3.08
C GLN A 27 32.44 6.24 3.40
N VAL A 28 31.67 5.17 3.68
CA VAL A 28 30.25 5.27 4.02
C VAL A 28 29.96 4.57 5.35
N ARG A 29 29.05 5.17 6.13
CA ARG A 29 28.47 4.57 7.33
C ARG A 29 27.06 4.07 7.01
N SER A 30 26.78 2.79 7.22
CA SER A 30 25.42 2.26 7.13
C SER A 30 24.55 2.83 8.25
N LEU A 31 23.33 3.23 7.89
CA LEU A 31 22.30 3.66 8.82
C LEU A 31 21.30 2.52 9.08
N PRO A 32 20.75 2.40 10.30
CA PRO A 32 19.74 1.40 10.59
C PRO A 32 18.46 1.67 9.79
N ALA A 33 17.79 0.60 9.38
CA ALA A 33 16.47 0.71 8.77
C ALA A 33 15.46 1.30 9.78
N PRO A 34 14.53 2.16 9.34
CA PRO A 34 13.47 2.65 10.21
C PRO A 34 12.55 1.50 10.65
N PRO A 35 11.82 1.67 11.77
CA PRO A 35 10.76 0.75 12.14
C PRO A 35 9.74 0.59 10.99
N PRO A 36 9.13 -0.61 10.84
CA PRO A 36 8.07 -0.82 9.85
C PRO A 36 6.93 0.18 10.01
N GLU A 37 6.42 0.68 8.89
CA GLU A 37 5.27 1.57 8.85
C GLU A 37 4.02 0.92 9.45
N GLN A 38 3.26 1.68 10.23
CA GLN A 38 1.98 1.25 10.79
C GLN A 38 0.91 2.34 10.63
N PRO A 39 -0.27 2.01 10.07
CA PRO A 39 -0.69 0.69 9.58
C PRO A 39 0.09 0.23 8.33
N ILE A 40 0.06 -1.07 8.01
CA ILE A 40 0.87 -1.59 6.89
C ILE A 40 0.36 -1.13 5.52
N ALA A 41 -0.94 -0.86 5.42
CA ALA A 41 -1.61 -0.32 4.24
C ALA A 41 -1.99 1.14 4.48
N ASN A 42 -0.98 1.96 4.70
CA ASN A 42 -1.13 3.36 5.06
C ASN A 42 -1.30 4.25 3.83
N LEU A 43 -2.46 4.16 3.19
CA LEU A 43 -2.81 5.05 2.09
C LEU A 43 -2.72 6.52 2.57
N PRO A 44 -2.03 7.43 1.86
CA PRO A 44 -1.96 8.83 2.25
C PRO A 44 -3.35 9.48 2.34
N THR A 45 -3.56 10.33 3.34
CA THR A 45 -4.84 11.01 3.57
C THR A 45 -5.47 11.68 2.34
N PRO A 46 -4.71 12.38 1.47
CA PRO A 46 -5.29 12.98 0.26
C PRO A 46 -5.91 11.97 -0.72
N LEU A 47 -5.49 10.70 -0.63
CA LEU A 47 -5.97 9.60 -1.47
C LEU A 47 -7.13 8.84 -0.83
N HIS A 48 -7.52 9.16 0.41
CA HIS A 48 -8.67 8.54 1.05
C HIS A 48 -9.98 8.90 0.34
N GLN A 49 -10.75 7.87 -0.01
CA GLN A 49 -12.02 8.01 -0.71
C GLN A 49 -13.17 8.22 0.27
N ARG A 50 -13.88 9.33 0.14
CA ARG A 50 -15.18 9.53 0.79
C ARG A 50 -16.27 8.75 0.05
N ASN A 51 -17.28 8.28 0.78
CA ASN A 51 -18.51 7.76 0.18
C ASN A 51 -19.16 8.79 -0.76
N TRP A 52 -19.79 8.28 -1.82
CA TRP A 52 -20.64 9.05 -2.73
C TRP A 52 -21.98 8.34 -2.90
N THR A 53 -22.92 9.06 -3.47
CA THR A 53 -24.28 8.56 -3.70
C THR A 53 -24.46 8.26 -5.18
N GLY A 54 -25.08 7.11 -5.49
CA GLY A 54 -25.43 6.75 -6.85
C GLY A 54 -26.84 7.19 -7.26
N ARG A 55 -27.37 6.60 -8.32
CA ARG A 55 -28.68 6.97 -8.90
C ARG A 55 -29.84 6.48 -8.04
N LEU A 56 -29.62 5.45 -7.22
CA LEU A 56 -30.64 4.90 -6.31
C LEU A 56 -30.67 5.63 -4.96
N ASN A 57 -29.93 6.72 -4.83
CA ASN A 57 -29.77 7.48 -3.60
C ASN A 57 -29.18 6.64 -2.45
N GLN A 58 -28.35 5.64 -2.77
CA GLN A 58 -27.68 4.77 -1.80
C GLN A 58 -26.18 5.09 -1.70
N GLY A 59 -25.58 4.81 -0.55
CA GLY A 59 -24.16 5.04 -0.31
C GLY A 59 -23.26 4.01 -0.97
N SER A 60 -22.11 4.45 -1.47
CA SER A 60 -21.13 3.64 -2.20
C SER A 60 -20.11 2.90 -1.32
N CYS A 61 -20.40 2.63 -0.04
CA CYS A 61 -19.40 2.22 0.97
C CYS A 61 -18.46 1.08 0.53
N VAL A 62 -19.02 0.04 -0.09
CA VAL A 62 -18.25 -1.09 -0.63
C VAL A 62 -17.28 -0.64 -1.73
N HIS A 63 -17.76 0.19 -2.67
CA HIS A 63 -16.96 0.72 -3.77
C HIS A 63 -15.93 1.73 -3.28
N ALA A 64 -16.26 2.58 -2.32
CA ALA A 64 -15.32 3.53 -1.72
C ALA A 64 -14.19 2.81 -0.98
N SER A 65 -14.51 1.75 -0.25
CA SER A 65 -13.52 0.88 0.38
C SER A 65 -12.64 0.19 -0.65
N LEU A 66 -13.22 -0.34 -1.75
CA LEU A 66 -12.44 -0.98 -2.80
C LEU A 66 -11.52 0.02 -3.52
N VAL A 67 -11.96 1.26 -3.73
CA VAL A 67 -11.12 2.31 -4.31
C VAL A 67 -9.91 2.62 -3.42
N ASN A 68 -10.09 2.72 -2.10
CA ASN A 68 -8.93 2.86 -1.19
C ASN A 68 -7.97 1.68 -1.32
N HIS A 69 -8.52 0.46 -1.36
CA HIS A 69 -7.74 -0.77 -1.47
C HIS A 69 -6.92 -0.80 -2.77
N LEU A 70 -7.56 -0.52 -3.92
CA LEU A 70 -6.90 -0.46 -5.22
C LEU A 70 -5.79 0.60 -5.26
N ARG A 71 -6.06 1.82 -4.76
CA ARG A 71 -5.04 2.88 -4.69
C ARG A 71 -3.84 2.48 -3.83
N TRP A 72 -4.06 1.71 -2.77
CA TRP A 72 -2.97 1.18 -1.95
C TRP A 72 -2.15 0.10 -2.69
N LEU A 73 -2.80 -0.72 -3.52
CA LEU A 73 -2.13 -1.69 -4.38
C LEU A 73 -1.51 -1.07 -5.65
N ASN A 74 -1.26 0.23 -5.63
CA ASN A 74 -0.71 0.97 -6.77
C ASN A 74 -1.58 0.92 -8.05
N GLU A 75 -2.84 0.50 -7.93
CA GLU A 75 -3.81 0.38 -9.02
C GLU A 75 -4.69 1.63 -9.12
N PHE A 76 -4.06 2.78 -9.28
CA PHE A 76 -4.74 4.08 -9.22
C PHE A 76 -5.76 4.25 -10.35
N GLU A 77 -5.34 3.98 -11.59
CA GLU A 77 -6.20 4.10 -12.78
C GLU A 77 -7.38 3.12 -12.72
N LEU A 78 -7.16 1.91 -12.22
CA LEU A 78 -8.23 0.94 -12.00
C LEU A 78 -9.20 1.43 -10.93
N GLY A 79 -8.69 2.00 -9.83
CA GLY A 79 -9.51 2.64 -8.79
C GLY A 79 -10.40 3.76 -9.34
N GLU A 80 -9.85 4.65 -10.19
CA GLU A 80 -10.63 5.73 -10.81
C GLU A 80 -11.70 5.20 -11.78
N ARG A 81 -11.36 4.21 -12.62
CA ARG A 81 -12.33 3.56 -13.51
C ARG A 81 -13.45 2.88 -12.73
N TRP A 82 -13.11 2.16 -11.66
CA TRP A 82 -14.07 1.51 -10.79
C TRP A 82 -15.03 2.53 -10.16
N ARG A 83 -14.48 3.62 -9.61
CA ARG A 83 -15.24 4.73 -9.02
C ARG A 83 -16.20 5.38 -10.01
N ALA A 84 -15.78 5.55 -11.26
CA ALA A 84 -16.61 6.13 -12.31
C ALA A 84 -17.74 5.20 -12.76
N THR A 85 -17.56 3.89 -12.61
CA THR A 85 -18.48 2.87 -13.13
C THR A 85 -19.53 2.45 -12.09
N TYR A 86 -19.13 2.30 -10.83
CA TYR A 86 -19.98 1.71 -9.80
C TYR A 86 -20.33 2.67 -8.67
N SER A 87 -21.55 2.55 -8.15
CA SER A 87 -22.09 3.33 -7.04
C SER A 87 -23.25 2.57 -6.40
N ASP A 88 -23.93 3.19 -5.43
CA ASP A 88 -25.05 2.61 -4.68
C ASP A 88 -24.65 1.41 -3.79
N GLY A 89 -25.61 0.86 -3.05
CA GLY A 89 -25.39 -0.23 -2.10
C GLY A 89 -24.99 -1.51 -2.82
N GLU A 90 -24.18 -2.33 -2.18
CA GLU A 90 -23.54 -3.52 -2.76
C GLU A 90 -23.44 -4.66 -1.72
N TRP A 91 -23.42 -5.91 -2.20
CA TRP A 91 -23.24 -7.11 -1.37
C TRP A 91 -22.18 -8.03 -1.96
N ASP A 92 -21.74 -9.01 -1.18
CA ASP A 92 -20.51 -9.78 -1.43
C ASP A 92 -20.54 -10.54 -2.77
N SER A 93 -21.65 -11.21 -3.10
CA SER A 93 -21.74 -12.00 -4.33
C SER A 93 -21.78 -11.14 -5.59
N ARG A 94 -22.49 -10.00 -5.55
CA ARG A 94 -22.56 -9.10 -6.70
C ARG A 94 -21.26 -8.31 -6.88
N LEU A 95 -20.59 -7.93 -5.79
CA LEU A 95 -19.23 -7.39 -5.86
C LEU A 95 -18.28 -8.35 -6.57
N ARG A 96 -18.27 -9.62 -6.14
CA ARG A 96 -17.42 -10.67 -6.73
C ARG A 96 -17.70 -10.87 -8.21
N ASN A 97 -18.98 -10.97 -8.61
CA ASN A 97 -19.35 -11.05 -10.03
C ASN A 97 -18.85 -9.86 -10.86
N ARG A 98 -18.79 -8.65 -10.27
CA ARG A 98 -18.26 -7.46 -10.95
C ARG A 98 -16.74 -7.47 -11.06
N LEU A 99 -16.04 -8.00 -10.05
CA LEU A 99 -14.60 -8.22 -10.10
C LEU A 99 -14.25 -9.28 -11.15
N ASP A 100 -14.98 -10.41 -11.17
CA ASP A 100 -14.82 -11.46 -12.18
C ASP A 100 -15.05 -10.90 -13.60
N ALA A 101 -16.11 -10.10 -13.79
CA ALA A 101 -16.41 -9.47 -15.08
C ALA A 101 -15.41 -8.39 -15.50
N ALA A 102 -14.63 -7.86 -14.55
CA ALA A 102 -13.57 -6.89 -14.78
C ALA A 102 -12.18 -7.55 -14.88
N ASP A 103 -12.10 -8.88 -14.81
CA ASP A 103 -10.86 -9.66 -14.82
C ASP A 103 -9.88 -9.23 -13.70
N ILE A 104 -10.42 -8.99 -12.50
CA ILE A 104 -9.64 -8.60 -11.32
C ILE A 104 -9.52 -9.78 -10.38
N ASP A 105 -8.31 -10.25 -10.13
CA ASP A 105 -8.05 -11.34 -9.19
C ASP A 105 -8.26 -10.90 -7.73
N TYR A 106 -8.96 -11.72 -6.95
CA TYR A 106 -9.21 -11.47 -5.53
C TYR A 106 -9.21 -12.75 -4.70
N SER A 107 -8.96 -12.59 -3.41
CA SER A 107 -9.20 -13.60 -2.38
C SER A 107 -10.20 -13.06 -1.36
N TYR A 108 -11.00 -13.94 -0.76
CA TYR A 108 -12.04 -13.51 0.17
C TYR A 108 -12.35 -14.57 1.23
N THR A 109 -13.03 -14.12 2.29
CA THR A 109 -13.67 -14.97 3.30
C THR A 109 -15.06 -14.44 3.61
N THR A 110 -15.97 -15.33 4.01
CA THR A 110 -17.31 -15.01 4.52
C THR A 110 -17.53 -15.57 5.92
N LYS A 111 -16.47 -16.06 6.56
CA LYS A 111 -16.54 -16.83 7.82
C LYS A 111 -15.88 -16.12 8.99
N ALA A 112 -15.56 -14.84 8.85
CA ALA A 112 -14.82 -14.07 9.84
C ALA A 112 -13.49 -14.71 10.27
N ASP A 113 -12.78 -15.36 9.34
CA ASP A 113 -11.52 -16.05 9.64
C ASP A 113 -10.40 -15.02 9.88
N PRO A 114 -9.89 -14.85 11.12
CA PRO A 114 -8.87 -13.85 11.41
C PRO A 114 -7.56 -14.10 10.67
N ARG A 115 -7.30 -15.36 10.29
CA ARG A 115 -6.09 -15.74 9.54
C ARG A 115 -6.05 -15.08 8.16
N PHE A 116 -7.22 -14.77 7.59
CA PHE A 116 -7.30 -13.99 6.35
C PHE A 116 -6.75 -12.57 6.54
N LEU A 117 -7.13 -11.90 7.65
CA LEU A 117 -6.65 -10.55 7.96
C LEU A 117 -5.18 -10.55 8.44
N ASP A 118 -4.74 -11.63 9.10
CA ASP A 118 -3.33 -11.85 9.40
C ASP A 118 -2.50 -11.96 8.13
N TRP A 119 -2.93 -12.78 7.17
CA TRP A 119 -2.29 -12.90 5.86
C TRP A 119 -2.29 -11.55 5.11
N ALA A 120 -3.44 -10.88 5.02
CA ALA A 120 -3.55 -9.59 4.36
C ALA A 120 -2.62 -8.52 4.97
N THR A 121 -2.43 -8.56 6.30
CA THR A 121 -1.46 -7.70 7.00
C THR A 121 -0.02 -8.12 6.67
N ALA A 122 0.29 -9.41 6.77
CA ALA A 122 1.63 -9.94 6.54
C ALA A 122 2.14 -9.68 5.12
N THR A 123 1.24 -9.67 4.12
CA THR A 123 1.58 -9.35 2.74
C THR A 123 1.39 -7.88 2.38
N ARG A 124 1.22 -7.01 3.37
CA ARG A 124 1.01 -5.56 3.19
C ARG A 124 -0.17 -5.18 2.28
N ARG A 125 -1.20 -6.00 2.15
CA ARG A 125 -2.32 -5.72 1.23
C ARG A 125 -3.48 -4.99 1.89
N GLY A 126 -3.79 -5.34 3.14
CA GLY A 126 -5.08 -4.95 3.73
C GLY A 126 -6.26 -5.65 3.05
N ALA A 127 -7.48 -5.24 3.40
CA ALA A 127 -8.71 -5.81 2.87
C ALA A 127 -9.86 -4.82 2.95
N ILE A 128 -10.91 -5.03 2.17
CA ILE A 128 -12.23 -4.45 2.44
C ILE A 128 -13.06 -5.46 3.23
N LEU A 129 -13.95 -5.01 4.11
CA LEU A 129 -14.75 -5.91 4.93
C LEU A 129 -16.05 -5.30 5.43
N TRP A 130 -16.97 -6.15 5.88
CA TRP A 130 -18.18 -5.70 6.58
C TRP A 130 -17.84 -5.21 7.99
N TRP A 131 -18.09 -3.94 8.24
CA TRP A 131 -17.81 -3.33 9.54
C TRP A 131 -18.84 -2.26 9.84
N LYS A 132 -19.54 -2.43 10.97
CA LYS A 132 -20.75 -1.70 11.36
C LYS A 132 -21.99 -2.17 10.56
N PRO A 133 -23.22 -1.94 11.07
CA PRO A 133 -24.44 -2.38 10.40
C PRO A 133 -24.55 -1.80 8.97
N ALA A 134 -24.78 -2.66 7.98
CA ALA A 134 -24.96 -2.30 6.58
C ALA A 134 -23.85 -1.39 6.01
N HIS A 135 -22.60 -1.61 6.43
CA HIS A 135 -21.47 -0.76 6.05
C HIS A 135 -20.21 -1.56 5.75
N CYS A 136 -19.40 -1.01 4.85
CA CYS A 136 -18.12 -1.55 4.45
C CYS A 136 -17.02 -0.53 4.70
N CYS A 137 -15.92 -1.02 5.26
CA CYS A 137 -14.72 -0.22 5.52
C CYS A 137 -13.48 -0.92 4.96
N THR A 138 -12.40 -0.17 4.88
CA THR A 138 -11.08 -0.71 4.54
C THR A 138 -10.32 -1.07 5.82
N PHE A 139 -9.95 -2.33 5.98
CA PHE A 139 -8.97 -2.78 6.96
C PHE A 139 -7.57 -2.54 6.42
N VAL A 140 -6.83 -1.66 7.08
CA VAL A 140 -5.49 -1.24 6.67
C VAL A 140 -4.38 -2.00 7.39
N GLY A 141 -4.74 -3.00 8.19
CA GLY A 141 -3.81 -3.90 8.86
C GLY A 141 -3.94 -3.91 10.38
N TRP A 142 -3.21 -4.84 10.99
CA TRP A 142 -3.00 -4.87 12.43
C TRP A 142 -1.92 -3.86 12.86
N VAL A 143 -2.23 -3.08 13.89
CA VAL A 143 -1.32 -2.10 14.50
C VAL A 143 -1.01 -2.50 15.93
N ASN A 144 0.25 -2.44 16.33
CA ASN A 144 0.67 -2.67 17.71
C ASN A 144 0.80 -1.33 18.44
N ARG A 145 0.10 -1.18 19.56
CA ARG A 145 0.14 0.01 20.41
C ARG A 145 0.08 -0.42 21.88
N ASP A 146 1.04 0.05 22.67
CA ASP A 146 1.12 -0.24 24.11
C ASP A 146 1.08 -1.75 24.45
N GLY A 147 1.77 -2.56 23.64
CA GLY A 147 1.81 -4.03 23.79
C GLY A 147 0.54 -4.76 23.39
N ARG A 148 -0.45 -4.07 22.81
CA ARG A 148 -1.71 -4.64 22.33
C ARG A 148 -1.88 -4.44 20.84
N GLN A 149 -2.62 -5.35 20.20
CA GLN A 149 -2.89 -5.28 18.78
C GLN A 149 -4.31 -4.75 18.51
N TYR A 150 -4.41 -3.87 17.52
CA TYR A 150 -5.63 -3.19 17.10
C TYR A 150 -5.84 -3.41 15.61
N ALA A 151 -7.09 -3.62 15.19
CA ALA A 151 -7.47 -3.41 13.80
C ALA A 151 -7.47 -1.91 13.53
N ALA A 152 -6.72 -1.48 12.52
CA ALA A 152 -6.84 -0.15 11.97
C ALA A 152 -7.84 -0.16 10.81
N ILE A 153 -8.91 0.61 10.94
CA ILE A 153 -10.02 0.68 9.99
C ILE A 153 -10.12 2.09 9.42
N LEU A 154 -10.13 2.20 8.10
CA LEU A 154 -10.45 3.42 7.38
C LEU A 154 -11.94 3.41 7.01
N ASP A 155 -12.72 4.25 7.69
CA ASP A 155 -14.15 4.44 7.41
C ASP A 155 -14.36 5.55 6.36
N ASN A 156 -14.93 5.19 5.22
CA ASN A 156 -15.20 6.11 4.11
C ASN A 156 -16.23 7.22 4.44
N ASN A 157 -16.96 7.13 5.56
CA ASN A 157 -17.78 8.23 6.07
C ASN A 157 -16.94 9.36 6.69
N TYR A 158 -15.78 9.02 7.25
CA TYR A 158 -14.89 9.94 7.95
C TYR A 158 -13.43 9.73 7.50
N PRO A 159 -13.11 9.91 6.20
CA PRO A 159 -11.76 9.69 5.69
C PRO A 159 -10.77 10.65 6.37
N GLY A 160 -9.51 10.22 6.44
CA GLY A 160 -8.40 11.01 6.99
C GLY A 160 -7.95 10.60 8.39
N ARG A 161 -8.60 9.60 8.98
CA ARG A 161 -8.19 8.99 10.26
C ARG A 161 -8.48 7.49 10.26
N PHE A 162 -7.73 6.75 11.07
CA PHE A 162 -7.99 5.35 11.32
C PHE A 162 -8.73 5.17 12.65
N GLU A 163 -9.78 4.37 12.63
CA GLU A 163 -10.43 3.87 13.82
C GLU A 163 -9.64 2.65 14.32
N LEU A 164 -9.28 2.65 15.61
CA LEU A 164 -8.53 1.56 16.23
C LEU A 164 -9.45 0.75 17.14
N THR A 165 -9.63 -0.52 16.82
CA THR A 165 -10.42 -1.45 17.64
C THR A 165 -9.54 -2.59 18.13
N PRO A 166 -9.50 -2.92 19.44
CA PRO A 166 -8.72 -4.06 19.94
C PRO A 166 -9.03 -5.34 19.18
N ARG A 167 -8.01 -6.12 18.79
CA ARG A 167 -8.16 -7.28 17.89
C ARG A 167 -9.24 -8.26 18.32
N GLU A 168 -9.28 -8.66 19.60
CA GLU A 168 -10.28 -9.61 20.12
C GLU A 168 -11.71 -9.07 20.01
N GLN A 169 -11.90 -7.79 20.31
CA GLN A 169 -13.19 -7.13 20.15
C GLN A 169 -13.56 -7.01 18.67
N PHE A 170 -12.60 -6.64 17.83
CA PHE A 170 -12.79 -6.52 16.38
C PHE A 170 -13.27 -7.83 15.76
N VAL A 171 -12.55 -8.94 16.00
CA VAL A 171 -12.89 -10.25 15.42
C VAL A 171 -14.29 -10.69 15.82
N ARG A 172 -14.66 -10.54 17.10
CA ARG A 172 -16.00 -10.88 17.60
C ARG A 172 -17.09 -10.05 16.91
N LEU A 173 -16.88 -8.74 16.79
CA LEU A 173 -17.86 -7.84 16.16
C LEU A 173 -17.97 -8.08 14.65
N TRP A 174 -16.83 -8.26 13.97
CA TRP A 174 -16.77 -8.56 12.54
C TRP A 174 -17.55 -9.83 12.19
N ALA A 175 -17.44 -10.87 13.01
CA ALA A 175 -18.27 -12.07 12.88
C ALA A 175 -19.77 -11.77 12.98
N GLY A 176 -20.18 -10.89 13.90
CA GLY A 176 -21.55 -10.43 14.03
C GLY A 176 -22.05 -9.58 12.85
N TYR A 177 -21.14 -8.94 12.10
CA TYR A 177 -21.47 -8.17 10.88
C TYR A 177 -21.42 -9.01 9.59
N GLY A 178 -21.32 -10.34 9.72
CA GLY A 178 -21.37 -11.27 8.58
C GLY A 178 -19.99 -11.77 8.11
N GLY A 179 -18.90 -11.31 8.73
CA GLY A 179 -17.59 -11.95 8.57
C GLY A 179 -16.97 -11.90 7.18
N PHE A 180 -17.47 -11.04 6.30
CA PHE A 180 -16.91 -10.87 4.96
C PHE A 180 -15.65 -10.04 5.00
N ALA A 181 -14.62 -10.48 4.29
CA ALA A 181 -13.50 -9.66 3.86
C ALA A 181 -13.03 -10.07 2.47
N LEU A 182 -12.48 -9.13 1.72
CA LEU A 182 -11.95 -9.33 0.37
C LEU A 182 -10.68 -8.50 0.18
N THR A 183 -9.70 -9.11 -0.49
CA THR A 183 -8.43 -8.50 -0.86
C THR A 183 -8.20 -8.77 -2.34
N VAL A 184 -8.03 -7.72 -3.14
CA VAL A 184 -7.52 -7.83 -4.53
C VAL A 184 -6.06 -8.31 -4.49
N MET A 185 -5.69 -9.17 -5.45
CA MET A 185 -4.42 -9.93 -5.46
C MET A 185 -3.26 -9.22 -6.16
N GLU A 186 -3.31 -7.90 -6.27
CA GLU A 186 -2.22 -7.10 -6.85
C GLU A 186 -1.09 -6.84 -5.86
N ASP A 187 0.00 -6.24 -6.36
CA ASP A 187 1.17 -5.91 -5.57
C ASP A 187 0.96 -4.64 -4.74
N PRO A 188 1.28 -4.66 -3.43
CA PRO A 188 1.14 -3.48 -2.58
C PRO A 188 2.12 -2.38 -2.97
N ALA A 189 1.78 -1.12 -2.66
CA ALA A 189 2.68 0.00 -2.85
C ALA A 189 4.08 -0.25 -2.25
N SER A 190 5.09 0.26 -2.95
CA SER A 190 6.48 0.21 -2.50
C SER A 190 6.62 0.83 -1.10
N SER A 191 7.50 0.27 -0.28
CA SER A 191 7.82 0.85 1.02
C SER A 191 8.40 2.25 0.86
N LEU A 192 8.19 3.11 1.85
CA LEU A 192 8.80 4.42 1.87
C LEU A 192 10.34 4.29 1.76
N PRO A 193 10.98 5.01 0.82
CA PRO A 193 12.43 4.99 0.73
C PRO A 193 13.02 5.59 2.00
N TYR A 194 14.12 5.02 2.46
CA TYR A 194 14.88 5.54 3.59
C TYR A 194 16.34 5.69 3.23
N ARG A 195 17.02 6.59 3.92
CA ARG A 195 18.46 6.78 3.76
C ARG A 195 19.18 5.61 4.45
N SER A 196 19.80 4.74 3.66
CA SER A 196 20.49 3.53 4.15
C SER A 196 21.96 3.74 4.51
N TYR A 197 22.55 4.86 4.10
CA TYR A 197 23.93 5.21 4.44
C TYR A 197 24.14 6.73 4.46
N GLU A 198 25.26 7.13 5.05
CA GLU A 198 25.81 8.47 4.93
C GLU A 198 27.30 8.41 4.58
N VAL A 199 27.78 9.42 3.87
CA VAL A 199 29.19 9.55 3.52
C VAL A 199 29.93 10.11 4.72
N ILE A 200 31.01 9.45 5.10
CA ILE A 200 31.94 9.94 6.12
C ILE A 200 33.05 10.64 5.34
N ASP A 201 33.02 11.97 5.32
CA ASP A 201 34.05 12.77 4.66
C ASP A 201 35.34 12.66 5.48
N GLU A 202 36.31 11.88 5.00
CA GLU A 202 37.69 12.01 5.47
C GLU A 202 38.32 13.14 4.66
N ARG A 203 38.49 14.29 5.32
CA ARG A 203 39.25 15.42 4.78
C ARG A 203 40.59 15.02 4.19
#